data_AF-A0A645JE89-F1
#
_entry.id   AF-A0A645JE89-F1
#
_cell.length_a   1.000
_cell.length_b   1.000
_cell.length_c   1.000
_cell.angle_alpha   90.00
_cell.angle_beta   90.00
_cell.angle_gamma   90.00
#
_symmetry.space_group_name_H-M   'P 1'
#
loop_
_entity.id
_entity.type
_entity.pdbx_description
1 polymer ?
#
loop_
_entity_poly.entity_id
_entity_poly.type
_entity_poly.pdbx_seq_one_letter_code
_entity_poly.pdbx_strand_id
1 'polypeptide(L)'
;MARPDLADDLEKQYQMALKAGAEIILPLERISPNEFIPGLIKVKEGNPILEEEVFGPLGMVMLAKDDHEALKLANDVKFGLSNSVWTTDEKRQQYFIENLESGTVSINKSSSSDPRLPFGGAKSSGYGVELSLLALKEFVTVKTIVGN
;
A
#
# COMPACT_ATOMS: atom_id res chain seq x y z
N MET A 1 1.55 14.71 -11.35
CA MET A 1 0.30 13.96 -11.64
C MET A 1 0.15 13.79 -13.14
N ALA A 2 -0.46 12.69 -13.58
CA ALA A 2 -0.59 12.39 -15.01
C ALA A 2 -1.64 13.24 -15.73
N ARG A 3 -2.64 13.76 -15.01
CA ARG A 3 -3.74 14.58 -15.53
C ARG A 3 -4.20 15.62 -14.49
N PRO A 4 -4.84 16.73 -14.90
CA PRO A 4 -5.32 17.78 -13.98
C PRO A 4 -6.41 17.32 -13.02
N ASP A 5 -7.32 16.46 -13.46
CA ASP A 5 -8.39 15.92 -12.61
C ASP A 5 -7.82 15.08 -11.45
N LEU A 6 -6.77 14.29 -11.71
CA LEU A 6 -6.06 13.55 -10.66
C LEU A 6 -5.33 14.47 -9.67
N ALA A 7 -4.83 15.62 -10.15
CA ALA A 7 -4.25 16.63 -9.27
C ALA A 7 -5.32 17.28 -8.39
N ASP A 8 -6.50 17.57 -8.95
CA ASP A 8 -7.62 18.12 -8.19
C ASP A 8 -8.12 17.13 -7.11
N ASP A 9 -8.14 15.84 -7.41
CA ASP A 9 -8.55 14.80 -6.46
C ASP A 9 -7.54 14.63 -5.33
N LEU A 10 -6.24 14.61 -5.62
CA LEU A 10 -5.18 14.61 -4.59
C LEU A 10 -5.31 15.82 -3.66
N GLU A 11 -5.57 17.00 -4.21
CA GLU A 11 -5.73 18.22 -3.44
C GLU A 11 -6.98 18.16 -2.54
N LYS A 12 -8.10 17.61 -3.04
CA LYS A 12 -9.29 17.36 -2.22
C LYS A 12 -9.00 16.39 -1.07
N GLN A 13 -8.32 15.27 -1.35
CA GLN A 13 -7.94 14.29 -0.33
C GLN A 13 -7.05 14.91 0.74
N TYR A 14 -6.05 15.70 0.34
CA TYR A 14 -5.19 16.43 1.26
C TYR A 14 -5.98 17.39 2.15
N GLN A 15 -6.84 18.23 1.57
CA GLN A 15 -7.67 19.17 2.33
C GLN A 15 -8.66 18.45 3.26
N MET A 16 -9.21 17.32 2.84
CA MET A 16 -10.06 16.46 3.67
C MET A 16 -9.29 15.93 4.88
N ALA A 17 -8.06 15.44 4.68
CA ALA A 17 -7.21 14.95 5.77
C ALA A 17 -6.94 16.02 6.81
N LEU A 18 -6.61 17.25 6.38
CA LEU A 18 -6.36 18.38 7.26
C LEU A 18 -7.60 18.78 8.05
N LYS A 19 -8.78 18.82 7.42
CA LYS A 19 -10.06 19.08 8.10
C LYS A 19 -10.39 18.01 9.14
N ALA A 20 -9.95 16.77 8.91
CA ALA A 20 -10.08 15.66 9.84
C ALA A 20 -8.92 15.58 10.86
N GLY A 21 -8.11 16.63 11.00
CA GLY A 21 -7.11 16.76 12.04
C GLY A 21 -5.74 16.14 11.73
N ALA A 22 -5.42 15.89 10.45
CA ALA A 22 -4.05 15.58 10.05
C ALA A 22 -3.12 16.79 10.31
N GLU A 23 -1.91 16.52 10.78
CA GLU A 23 -0.90 17.53 11.07
C GLU A 23 0.10 17.61 9.90
N ILE A 24 0.41 18.83 9.44
CA ILE A 24 1.38 19.03 8.36
C ILE A 24 2.80 18.89 8.93
N ILE A 25 3.59 17.97 8.38
CA ILE A 25 5.05 17.89 8.62
C ILE A 25 5.78 18.64 7.51
N LEU A 26 5.44 18.33 6.25
CA LEU A 26 5.85 19.05 5.04
C LEU A 26 4.60 19.36 4.22
N PRO A 27 4.37 20.61 3.80
CA PRO A 27 3.18 20.96 3.04
C PRO A 27 3.23 20.31 1.64
N LEU A 28 2.09 19.79 1.20
CA LEU A 28 1.88 19.47 -0.21
C LEU A 28 1.53 20.78 -0.94
N GLU A 29 2.35 21.20 -1.90
CA GLU A 29 2.16 22.48 -2.60
C GLU A 29 1.99 22.27 -4.09
N ARG A 30 0.86 22.75 -4.65
CA ARG A 30 0.61 22.71 -6.09
C ARG A 30 1.31 23.88 -6.77
N ILE A 31 2.20 23.58 -7.71
CA ILE A 31 3.02 24.59 -8.42
C ILE A 31 2.59 24.80 -9.86
N SER A 32 1.82 23.88 -10.43
CA SER A 32 1.23 23.98 -11.77
C SER A 32 -0.05 23.11 -11.83
N PRO A 33 -0.79 23.09 -12.96
CA PRO A 33 -2.01 22.30 -13.06
C PRO A 33 -1.83 20.82 -12.68
N ASN A 34 -0.65 20.24 -12.90
CA ASN A 34 -0.41 18.81 -12.68
C ASN A 34 0.76 18.51 -11.72
N GLU A 35 1.45 19.51 -11.20
CA GLU A 35 2.71 19.32 -10.47
C GLU A 35 2.59 19.80 -9.03
N PHE A 36 3.23 19.03 -8.15
CA PHE A 36 3.30 19.30 -6.71
C PHE A 36 4.73 19.20 -6.21
N ILE A 37 5.07 20.05 -5.25
CA ILE A 37 6.18 19.77 -4.32
C ILE A 37 5.67 18.69 -3.35
N PRO A 38 6.42 17.57 -3.15
CA PRO A 38 5.96 16.47 -2.31
C PRO A 38 5.69 16.89 -0.85
N GLY A 39 4.59 16.38 -0.30
CA GLY A 39 4.16 16.64 1.08
C GLY A 39 4.32 15.43 1.99
N LEU A 40 4.27 15.68 3.30
CA LEU A 40 4.27 14.67 4.36
C LEU A 40 3.34 15.12 5.47
N ILE A 41 2.34 14.31 5.80
CA ILE A 41 1.40 14.58 6.90
C ILE A 41 1.45 13.48 7.96
N LYS A 42 1.23 13.87 9.21
CA LYS A 42 0.97 12.94 10.30
C LYS A 42 -0.52 12.71 10.43
N VAL A 43 -0.91 11.44 10.47
CA VAL A 43 -2.30 11.01 10.44
C VAL A 43 -2.58 10.11 11.64
N LYS A 44 -3.80 10.16 12.17
CA LYS A 44 -4.29 9.30 13.25
C LYS A 44 -5.33 8.31 12.70
N GLU A 45 -5.51 7.19 13.40
CA GLU A 45 -6.58 6.22 13.12
C GLU A 45 -7.93 6.93 12.98
N GLY A 46 -8.74 6.52 12.01
CA GLY A 46 -10.04 7.12 11.70
C GLY A 46 -10.01 8.37 10.81
N ASN A 47 -8.84 8.86 10.38
CA ASN A 47 -8.80 9.92 9.37
C ASN A 47 -9.24 9.35 7.99
N PRO A 48 -10.18 9.99 7.28
CA PRO A 48 -10.76 9.46 6.04
C PRO A 48 -9.75 9.26 4.91
N ILE A 49 -8.59 9.93 4.93
CA ILE A 49 -7.56 9.72 3.91
C ILE A 49 -6.97 8.30 3.94
N LEU A 50 -7.10 7.58 5.06
CA LEU A 50 -6.61 6.20 5.20
C LEU A 50 -7.49 5.18 4.45
N GLU A 51 -8.69 5.59 4.01
CA GLU A 51 -9.64 4.74 3.31
C GLU A 51 -9.45 4.73 1.78
N GLU A 52 -8.56 5.58 1.27
CA GLU A 52 -8.36 5.84 -0.15
C GLU A 52 -6.88 5.76 -0.53
N GLU A 53 -6.62 5.47 -1.81
CA GLU A 53 -5.28 5.56 -2.37
C GLU A 53 -5.08 6.94 -3.01
N VAL A 54 -4.04 7.67 -2.59
CA VAL A 54 -3.82 9.07 -2.99
C VAL A 54 -3.16 9.22 -4.37
N PHE A 55 -2.45 8.18 -4.85
CA PHE A 55 -1.75 8.17 -6.15
C PHE A 55 -0.91 9.42 -6.48
N GLY A 56 -0.40 10.10 -5.47
CA GLY A 56 0.30 11.37 -5.59
C GLY A 56 1.48 11.49 -4.64
N PRO A 57 2.28 12.57 -4.76
CA PRO A 57 3.48 12.77 -3.95
C PRO A 57 3.14 13.25 -2.52
N LEU A 58 2.27 12.53 -1.82
CA LEU A 58 1.89 12.80 -0.44
C LEU A 58 2.19 11.57 0.42
N GLY A 59 3.18 11.69 1.30
CA GLY A 59 3.46 10.67 2.31
C GLY A 59 2.58 10.84 3.54
N MET A 60 2.29 9.74 4.23
CA MET A 60 1.58 9.73 5.50
C MET A 60 2.40 9.03 6.57
N VAL A 61 2.42 9.59 7.77
CA VAL A 61 3.09 9.01 8.95
C VAL A 61 2.05 8.74 10.02
N MET A 62 2.00 7.49 10.47
CA MET A 62 1.27 7.09 11.66
C MET A 62 2.26 6.61 12.72
N LEU A 63 1.99 6.89 13.98
CA LEU A 63 2.82 6.46 15.09
C LEU A 63 2.16 5.27 15.78
N ALA A 64 2.94 4.21 15.99
CA ALA A 64 2.57 3.07 16.82
C ALA A 64 3.50 3.03 18.04
N LYS A 65 2.95 2.66 19.20
CA LYS A 65 3.71 2.53 20.45
C LYS A 65 4.46 1.20 20.57
N ASP A 66 4.01 0.18 19.85
CA ASP A 66 4.55 -1.17 19.88
C ASP A 66 4.27 -1.93 18.56
N ASP A 67 4.85 -3.12 18.44
CA ASP A 67 4.76 -3.93 17.22
C ASP A 67 3.33 -4.43 16.94
N HIS A 68 2.52 -4.66 17.98
CA HIS A 68 1.13 -5.11 17.83
C HIS A 68 0.24 -3.97 17.30
N GLU A 69 0.40 -2.76 17.82
CA GLU A 69 -0.28 -1.58 17.31
C GLU A 69 0.17 -1.24 15.88
N ALA A 70 1.46 -1.38 15.57
CA ALA A 70 1.97 -1.20 14.21
C ALA A 70 1.34 -2.20 13.22
N LEU A 71 1.26 -3.48 13.62
CA LEU A 71 0.60 -4.51 12.82
C LEU A 71 -0.89 -4.18 12.62
N LYS A 72 -1.59 -3.80 13.70
CA LYS A 72 -3.01 -3.40 13.63
C LYS A 72 -3.19 -2.28 12.61
N LEU A 73 -2.43 -1.20 12.72
CA LEU A 73 -2.53 -0.05 11.81
C LEU A 73 -2.20 -0.44 10.36
N ALA A 74 -1.20 -1.30 10.14
CA ALA A 74 -0.84 -1.76 8.80
C ALA A 74 -1.92 -2.64 8.15
N ASN A 75 -2.65 -3.43 8.94
CA ASN A 75 -3.73 -4.29 8.47
C ASN A 75 -5.11 -3.60 8.47
N ASP A 76 -5.31 -2.51 9.21
CA ASP A 76 -6.57 -1.76 9.31
C ASP A 76 -6.79 -0.83 8.11
N VAL A 77 -6.66 -1.40 6.92
CA VAL A 77 -6.92 -0.78 5.63
C VAL A 77 -7.56 -1.81 4.71
N LYS A 78 -8.37 -1.34 3.76
CA LYS A 78 -9.09 -2.18 2.78
C LYS A 78 -8.17 -2.88 1.77
N PHE A 79 -6.93 -2.42 1.67
CA PHE A 79 -5.94 -2.82 0.68
C PHE A 79 -4.89 -3.75 1.29
N GLY A 80 -4.24 -4.55 0.46
CA GLY A 80 -3.26 -5.55 0.84
C GLY A 80 -2.29 -5.88 -0.28
N LEU A 81 -1.82 -4.87 -1.02
CA LEU A 81 -0.93 -5.10 -2.17
C LEU A 81 0.48 -5.52 -1.72
N SER A 82 1.15 -4.67 -0.93
CA SER A 82 2.49 -4.97 -0.42
C SER A 82 2.79 -4.22 0.87
N ASN A 83 3.68 -4.77 1.68
CA ASN A 83 4.26 -4.12 2.85
C ASN A 83 5.80 -4.21 2.82
N SER A 84 6.44 -3.29 3.54
CA SER A 84 7.87 -3.26 3.77
C SER A 84 8.15 -3.05 5.25
N VAL A 85 8.95 -3.95 5.84
CA VAL A 85 9.29 -3.94 7.27
C VAL A 85 10.79 -3.69 7.40
N TRP A 86 11.15 -2.68 8.20
CA TRP A 86 12.53 -2.28 8.42
C TRP A 86 12.93 -2.53 9.88
N THR A 87 13.73 -3.56 10.12
CA THR A 87 14.19 -3.96 11.45
C THR A 87 15.40 -4.90 11.34
N THR A 88 16.29 -4.82 12.32
CA THR A 88 17.42 -5.75 12.49
C THR A 88 17.08 -6.93 13.40
N ASP A 89 15.92 -6.93 14.06
CA ASP A 89 15.48 -8.01 14.95
C ASP A 89 14.75 -9.10 14.17
N GLU A 90 15.31 -10.31 14.14
CA GLU A 90 14.77 -11.46 13.40
C GLU A 90 13.40 -11.92 13.90
N LYS A 91 13.12 -11.82 15.20
CA LYS A 91 11.81 -12.20 15.75
C LYS A 91 10.73 -11.23 15.28
N ARG A 92 11.06 -9.93 15.21
CA ARG A 92 10.17 -8.92 14.62
C ARG A 92 9.95 -9.16 13.14
N GLN A 93 10.99 -9.49 12.38
CA GLN A 93 10.83 -9.85 10.96
C GLN A 93 9.84 -11.00 10.81
N GLN A 94 10.05 -12.10 11.54
CA GLN A 94 9.17 -13.27 11.46
C GLN A 94 7.74 -12.94 11.88
N TYR A 95 7.58 -12.17 12.97
CA TYR A 95 6.28 -11.71 13.44
C TYR A 95 5.50 -10.96 12.34
N PHE A 96 6.11 -9.98 11.68
CA PHE A 96 5.42 -9.25 10.62
C PHE A 96 5.22 -10.08 9.34
N ILE A 97 6.14 -10.98 8.98
CA ILE A 97 5.98 -11.90 7.84
C ILE A 97 4.73 -12.76 8.00
N GLU A 98 4.49 -13.29 9.20
CA GLU A 98 3.38 -14.22 9.46
C GLU A 98 2.02 -13.51 9.55
N ASN A 99 2.00 -12.24 9.96
CA ASN A 99 0.77 -11.58 10.38
C ASN A 99 0.33 -10.41 9.47
N LEU A 100 1.19 -9.91 8.58
CA LEU A 100 0.77 -8.86 7.62
C LEU A 100 -0.13 -9.46 6.52
N GLU A 101 -1.25 -8.81 6.27
CA GLU A 101 -2.24 -9.25 5.29
C GLU A 101 -2.01 -8.59 3.93
N SER A 102 -0.89 -8.91 3.31
CA SER A 102 -0.57 -8.46 1.95
C SER A 102 -0.01 -9.56 1.07
N GLY A 103 -0.09 -9.39 -0.24
CA GLY A 103 0.47 -10.37 -1.19
C GLY A 103 2.01 -10.36 -1.26
N THR A 104 2.68 -9.33 -0.73
CA THR A 104 4.15 -9.29 -0.65
C THR A 104 4.60 -8.55 0.60
N VAL A 105 5.41 -9.20 1.42
CA VAL A 105 6.10 -8.60 2.58
C VAL A 105 7.60 -8.55 2.29
N SER A 106 8.17 -7.34 2.19
CA SER A 106 9.60 -7.12 1.99
C SER A 106 10.28 -6.80 3.31
N ILE A 107 11.44 -7.40 3.59
CA ILE A 107 12.24 -7.11 4.79
C ILE A 107 13.47 -6.29 4.40
N ASN A 108 13.66 -5.15 5.07
CA ASN A 108 14.79 -4.22 4.89
C ASN A 108 15.00 -3.79 3.43
N LYS A 109 13.90 -3.70 2.68
CA LYS A 109 13.87 -3.29 1.28
C LYS A 109 12.51 -2.68 0.96
N SER A 110 12.50 -1.64 0.13
CA SER A 110 11.27 -1.09 -0.43
C SER A 110 10.51 -2.14 -1.24
N SER A 111 9.19 -2.04 -1.23
CA SER A 111 8.33 -2.86 -2.09
C SER A 111 8.77 -2.73 -3.55
N SER A 112 8.92 -3.88 -4.22
CA SER A 112 9.34 -3.97 -5.61
C SER A 112 8.79 -5.23 -6.24
N SER A 113 8.51 -5.22 -7.54
CA SER A 113 8.20 -6.43 -8.31
C SER A 113 9.46 -7.08 -8.88
N ASP A 114 9.52 -8.41 -8.89
CA ASP A 114 10.54 -9.19 -9.60
C ASP A 114 9.82 -10.17 -10.53
N PRO A 115 10.15 -10.24 -11.83
CA PRO A 115 9.45 -11.11 -12.78
C PRO A 115 9.47 -12.61 -12.41
N ARG A 116 10.40 -13.02 -11.54
CA ARG A 116 10.53 -14.40 -11.06
C ARG A 116 9.60 -14.72 -9.88
N LEU A 117 9.11 -13.71 -9.17
CA LEU A 117 8.27 -13.86 -7.98
C LEU A 117 6.83 -13.47 -8.31
N PRO A 118 5.81 -14.15 -7.74
CA PRO A 118 4.43 -13.75 -7.95
C PRO A 118 4.18 -12.37 -7.36
N PHE A 119 3.38 -11.56 -8.04
CA PHE A 119 2.95 -10.25 -7.54
C PHE A 119 1.43 -10.15 -7.66
N GLY A 120 0.78 -9.87 -6.53
CA GLY A 120 -0.68 -9.80 -6.44
C GLY A 120 -1.06 -9.22 -5.09
N GLY A 121 -2.30 -8.78 -4.95
CA GLY A 121 -2.81 -8.21 -3.71
C GLY A 121 -3.70 -9.18 -2.92
N ALA A 122 -3.70 -9.03 -1.61
CA ALA A 122 -4.74 -9.53 -0.73
C ALA A 122 -5.88 -8.50 -0.58
N LYS A 123 -6.98 -8.89 0.07
CA LYS A 123 -8.14 -8.03 0.33
C LYS A 123 -8.70 -7.41 -0.95
N SER A 124 -8.93 -6.10 -0.97
CA SER A 124 -9.45 -5.38 -2.13
C SER A 124 -8.37 -5.05 -3.17
N SER A 125 -7.10 -5.41 -2.93
CA SER A 125 -6.00 -5.11 -3.87
C SER A 125 -5.90 -6.10 -5.03
N GLY A 126 -6.70 -7.17 -5.05
CA GLY A 126 -6.79 -8.05 -6.22
C GLY A 126 -7.19 -9.48 -5.91
N TYR A 127 -7.26 -10.27 -6.97
CA TYR A 127 -7.43 -11.73 -6.92
C TYR A 127 -6.51 -12.37 -7.98
N GLY A 128 -5.91 -13.50 -7.63
CA GLY A 128 -4.88 -14.14 -8.45
C GLY A 128 -3.52 -13.43 -8.34
N VAL A 129 -2.60 -13.77 -9.24
CA VAL A 129 -1.25 -13.19 -9.29
C VAL A 129 -0.81 -12.92 -10.71
N GLU A 130 0.03 -11.91 -10.88
CA GLU A 130 0.84 -11.65 -12.08
C GLU A 130 2.30 -12.07 -11.84
N LEU A 131 3.10 -12.09 -12.90
CA LEU A 131 4.52 -12.51 -12.90
C LEU A 131 4.72 -13.98 -12.48
N SER A 132 5.98 -14.42 -12.44
CA SER A 132 6.37 -15.81 -12.14
C SER A 132 5.69 -16.87 -13.02
N LEU A 133 6.01 -18.14 -12.76
CA LEU A 133 5.32 -19.27 -13.39
C LEU A 133 3.90 -19.48 -12.83
N LEU A 134 3.57 -18.88 -11.68
CA LEU A 134 2.24 -19.01 -11.10
C LEU A 134 1.20 -18.26 -11.93
N ALA A 135 1.51 -17.05 -12.42
CA ALA A 135 0.58 -16.29 -13.25
C ALA A 135 0.26 -16.97 -14.57
N LEU A 136 1.14 -17.83 -15.11
CA LEU A 136 0.83 -18.60 -16.32
C LEU A 136 -0.42 -19.47 -16.13
N LYS A 137 -0.71 -19.90 -14.90
CA LYS A 137 -1.92 -20.67 -14.58
C LYS A 137 -3.21 -19.87 -14.75
N GLU A 138 -3.14 -18.54 -14.66
CA GLU A 138 -4.28 -17.63 -14.85
C GLU A 138 -4.68 -17.51 -16.34
N PHE A 139 -3.80 -17.93 -17.27
CA PHE A 139 -4.00 -17.81 -18.72
C PHE A 139 -4.18 -19.16 -19.45
N VAL A 140 -4.35 -20.26 -18.72
CA VAL A 140 -4.51 -21.60 -19.31
C VAL A 140 -5.77 -22.29 -18.82
N THR A 141 -6.28 -23.24 -19.63
CA THR A 141 -7.42 -24.08 -19.24
C THR A 141 -6.93 -25.48 -18.89
N VAL A 142 -7.14 -25.90 -17.64
CA VAL A 142 -6.86 -27.27 -17.20
C VAL A 142 -7.90 -28.22 -17.80
N LYS A 143 -7.44 -29.26 -18.50
CA LYS A 143 -8.30 -30.28 -19.10
C LYS A 143 -8.10 -31.62 -18.40
N THR A 144 -9.17 -32.16 -17.82
CA THR A 144 -9.20 -33.53 -17.27
C THR A 144 -9.79 -34.48 -18.32
N ILE A 145 -9.16 -35.63 -18.52
CA ILE A 145 -9.67 -36.72 -19.36
C ILE A 145 -9.80 -37.95 -18.45
N VAL A 146 -10.99 -38.56 -18.44
CA VAL A 146 -11.29 -39.80 -17.73
C VAL A 146 -11.88 -40.77 -18.73
N GLY A 147 -11.37 -42.00 -18.78
CA GLY A 147 -11.80 -43.06 -19.69
C GLY A 147 -11.55 -44.44 -19.08
N ASN A 148 -12.14 -45.47 -19.68
CA ASN A 148 -12.00 -46.87 -19.25
C ASN A 148 -10.61 -47.43 -19.56
#